data_AF-A0A917BN61-F1
#
_entry.id   AF-A0A917BN61-F1
#
_cell.length_a   1.000
_cell.length_b   1.000
_cell.length_c   1.000
_cell.angle_alpha   90.00
_cell.angle_beta   90.00
_cell.angle_gamma   90.00
#
_symmetry.space_group_name_H-M   'P 1'
#
loop_
_entity.id
_entity.type
_entity.pdbx_description
1 polymer ?
#
loop_
_entity_poly.entity_id
_entity_poly.type
_entity_poly.pdbx_seq_one_letter_code
_entity_poly.pdbx_strand_id
1 'polypeptide(L)'
;MLRALGVIFVFLMLGLAVQLRHLQTMPIGTGESQGSPDGRYVASVMDYTERHFFTGEPRNWFEFEIEGPGFSYRQTGTPIPGPYFGSRSSYSVIHWEPDSSAVRFVFPGAELRFKVGPQEK
;
A
#
# COMPACT_ATOMS: atom_id res chain seq x y z
N MET A 1 -30.70 -21.05 -33.49
CA MET A 1 -29.42 -20.30 -33.58
C MET A 1 -29.50 -18.89 -33.00
N LEU A 2 -30.45 -18.03 -33.43
CA LEU A 2 -30.51 -16.61 -33.00
C LEU A 2 -30.60 -16.41 -31.47
N ARG A 3 -31.36 -17.27 -30.77
CA ARG A 3 -31.48 -17.23 -29.30
C ARG A 3 -30.19 -17.59 -28.56
N ALA A 4 -29.43 -18.56 -29.08
CA ALA A 4 -28.16 -18.97 -28.48
C ALA A 4 -27.09 -17.89 -28.65
N LEU A 5 -27.05 -17.22 -29.81
CA LEU A 5 -26.20 -16.06 -30.05
C LEU A 5 -26.53 -14.89 -29.11
N GLY A 6 -27.81 -14.62 -28.87
CA GLY A 6 -28.24 -13.59 -27.92
C GLY A 6 -27.78 -13.88 -26.49
N VAL A 7 -27.88 -15.13 -26.04
CA VAL A 7 -27.43 -15.53 -24.70
C VAL A 7 -25.91 -15.39 -24.56
N ILE A 8 -25.13 -15.85 -25.54
CA ILE A 8 -23.67 -15.71 -25.54
C ILE A 8 -23.27 -14.22 -25.50
N PHE A 9 -23.93 -13.38 -26.29
CA PHE A 9 -23.66 -11.94 -26.31
C PHE A 9 -23.89 -11.29 -24.92
N VAL A 10 -24.98 -11.66 -24.23
CA VAL A 10 -25.24 -11.17 -22.87
C VAL A 10 -24.14 -11.59 -21.89
N PHE A 11 -23.70 -12.84 -21.93
CA PHE A 11 -22.59 -13.29 -21.08
C PHE A 11 -21.27 -12.56 -21.36
N LEU A 12 -20.98 -12.30 -22.63
CA LEU A 12 -19.80 -11.51 -23.01
C LEU A 12 -19.87 -10.07 -22.49
N MET A 13 -21.03 -9.42 -22.60
CA MET A 13 -21.24 -8.07 -22.07
C MET A 13 -21.12 -8.03 -20.54
N LEU A 14 -21.68 -9.02 -19.84
CA LEU A 14 -21.54 -9.15 -18.39
C LEU A 14 -20.08 -9.37 -17.99
N GLY A 15 -19.36 -10.25 -18.70
CA GLY A 15 -17.92 -10.47 -18.47
C GLY A 15 -17.11 -9.19 -18.65
N LEU A 16 -17.38 -8.43 -19.72
CA LEU A 16 -16.73 -7.14 -19.96
C LEU A 16 -17.05 -6.13 -18.86
N ALA A 17 -18.31 -6.02 -18.43
CA ALA A 17 -18.71 -5.13 -17.35
C ALA A 17 -18.02 -5.45 -16.02
N VAL A 18 -17.90 -6.74 -15.67
CA VAL A 18 -17.16 -7.21 -14.49
C VAL A 18 -15.70 -6.86 -14.59
N GLN A 19 -15.07 -7.07 -15.76
CA GLN A 19 -13.65 -6.76 -15.96
C GLN A 19 -13.37 -5.25 -15.84
N LEU A 20 -14.20 -4.42 -16.46
CA LEU A 20 -14.09 -2.96 -16.35
C LEU A 20 -14.28 -2.50 -14.91
N ARG A 21 -15.25 -3.08 -14.20
CA ARG A 21 -15.49 -2.76 -12.80
C ARG A 21 -14.29 -3.14 -11.93
N HIS A 22 -13.72 -4.33 -12.16
CA HIS A 22 -12.55 -4.81 -11.44
C HIS A 22 -11.36 -3.86 -11.60
N LEU A 23 -11.10 -3.38 -12.83
CA LEU A 23 -10.04 -2.40 -13.09
C LEU A 23 -10.28 -1.07 -12.37
N GLN A 24 -11.53 -0.61 -12.29
CA GLN A 24 -11.89 0.63 -11.59
C GLN A 24 -11.80 0.51 -10.06
N THR A 25 -11.84 -0.71 -9.53
CA THR A 25 -11.83 -0.99 -8.09
C THR A 25 -10.46 -1.43 -7.58
N MET A 26 -9.46 -1.58 -8.46
CA MET A 26 -8.11 -1.93 -8.06
C MET A 26 -7.53 -0.89 -7.08
N PRO A 27 -6.78 -1.33 -6.06
CA PRO A 27 -6.02 -0.42 -5.21
C PRO A 27 -5.07 0.43 -6.04
N ILE A 28 -5.08 1.73 -5.78
CA ILE A 28 -4.08 2.68 -6.29
C ILE A 28 -3.40 3.26 -5.07
N GLY A 29 -2.07 3.30 -5.10
CA GLY A 29 -1.29 3.83 -3.99
C GLY A 29 -0.17 4.75 -4.42
N THR A 30 0.21 5.64 -3.52
CA THR A 30 1.43 6.45 -3.58
C THR A 30 2.16 6.31 -2.26
N GLY A 31 3.46 6.49 -2.26
CA GLY A 31 4.22 6.31 -1.04
C GLY A 31 5.68 6.64 -1.18
N GLU A 32 6.38 6.40 -0.09
CA GLU A 32 7.80 6.62 0.08
C GLU A 32 8.48 5.27 0.35
N SER A 33 9.71 5.12 -0.14
CA SER A 33 10.58 4.01 0.23
C SER A 33 11.98 4.53 0.46
N GLN A 34 12.64 4.05 1.51
CA GLN A 34 13.97 4.49 1.90
C GLN A 34 14.78 3.31 2.46
N GLY A 35 15.99 3.15 1.92
CA GLY A 35 16.97 2.20 2.44
C GLY A 35 17.58 2.68 3.76
N SER A 36 17.86 1.71 4.63
CA SER A 36 18.67 1.92 5.84
C SER A 36 20.10 2.38 5.52
N PRO A 37 20.77 3.10 6.43
CA PRO A 37 22.15 3.59 6.23
C PRO A 37 23.17 2.50 5.86
N ASP A 38 23.00 1.29 6.40
CA ASP A 38 23.88 0.15 6.11
C ASP A 38 23.47 -0.66 4.86
N GLY A 39 22.35 -0.28 4.22
CA GLY A 39 21.83 -0.90 3.01
C GLY A 39 21.18 -2.28 3.20
N ARG A 40 21.03 -2.78 4.44
CA ARG A 40 20.47 -4.12 4.69
C ARG A 40 18.96 -4.14 4.66
N TYR A 41 18.32 -3.07 5.12
CA TYR A 41 16.87 -2.97 5.20
C TYR A 41 16.33 -1.88 4.29
N VAL A 42 15.09 -2.06 3.84
CA VAL A 42 14.28 -1.07 3.13
C VAL A 42 12.99 -0.90 3.91
N ALA A 43 12.63 0.35 4.21
CA ALA A 43 11.34 0.70 4.76
C ALA A 43 10.50 1.36 3.68
N SER A 44 9.21 1.08 3.66
CA SER A 44 8.24 1.72 2.79
C SER A 44 6.97 2.06 3.56
N VAL A 45 6.34 3.15 3.15
CA VAL A 45 4.98 3.46 3.55
C VAL A 45 4.17 3.85 2.32
N MET A 46 3.03 3.21 2.15
CA MET A 46 2.10 3.42 1.05
C MET A 46 0.76 3.92 1.59
N ASP A 47 0.23 4.98 0.99
CA ASP A 47 -1.15 5.41 1.12
C ASP A 47 -1.94 4.83 -0.04
N TYR A 48 -2.85 3.89 0.26
CA TYR A 48 -3.69 3.22 -0.71
C TYR A 48 -5.12 3.74 -0.65
N THR A 49 -5.74 3.81 -1.82
CA THR A 49 -7.18 4.02 -1.99
C THR A 49 -7.71 2.93 -2.92
N GLU A 50 -8.82 2.32 -2.54
CA GLU A 50 -9.61 1.43 -3.40
C GLU A 50 -11.09 1.79 -3.33
N ARG A 51 -11.90 1.22 -4.22
CA ARG A 51 -13.36 1.31 -4.13
C ARG A 51 -13.95 -0.08 -4.02
N HIS A 52 -14.92 -0.26 -3.12
CA HIS A 52 -15.58 -1.54 -3.00
C HIS A 52 -16.29 -1.93 -4.31
N PHE A 53 -16.13 -3.19 -4.73
CA PHE A 53 -16.60 -3.65 -6.03
C PHE A 53 -18.10 -3.42 -6.24
N PHE A 54 -18.94 -3.73 -5.26
CA PHE A 54 -20.40 -3.63 -5.43
C PHE A 54 -20.96 -2.24 -5.09
N THR A 55 -20.46 -1.60 -4.05
CA THR A 55 -21.05 -0.36 -3.52
C THR A 55 -20.34 0.89 -4.04
N GLY A 56 -19.10 0.79 -4.49
CA GLY A 56 -18.29 1.93 -4.91
C GLY A 56 -17.75 2.79 -3.76
N GLU A 57 -18.05 2.41 -2.52
CA GLU A 57 -17.57 3.10 -1.31
C GLU A 57 -16.04 3.12 -1.29
N PRO A 58 -15.42 4.30 -1.05
CA PRO A 58 -13.97 4.40 -0.98
C PRO A 58 -13.46 3.76 0.31
N ARG A 59 -12.31 3.10 0.22
CA ARG A 59 -11.54 2.63 1.36
C ARG A 59 -10.11 3.12 1.21
N ASN A 60 -9.61 3.76 2.26
CA ASN A 60 -8.26 4.26 2.33
C ASN A 60 -7.53 3.59 3.50
N TRP A 61 -6.26 3.24 3.30
CA TRP A 61 -5.42 2.67 4.37
C TRP A 61 -3.96 2.96 4.10
N PHE A 62 -3.18 2.98 5.17
CA PHE A 62 -1.72 2.99 5.07
C PHE A 62 -1.20 1.57 5.20
N GLU A 63 -0.14 1.27 4.45
CA GLU A 63 0.64 0.05 4.58
C GLU A 63 2.09 0.43 4.88
N PHE A 64 2.58 -0.02 6.02
CA PHE A 64 3.96 0.11 6.46
C PHE A 64 4.65 -1.21 6.25
N GLU A 65 5.80 -1.19 5.59
CA GLU A 65 6.57 -2.39 5.32
C GLU A 65 8.06 -2.15 5.57
N ILE A 66 8.71 -3.16 6.11
CA ILE A 66 10.14 -3.17 6.37
C ILE A 66 10.67 -4.54 5.97
N GLU A 67 11.56 -4.56 5.00
CA GLU A 67 12.14 -5.78 4.44
C GLU A 67 13.66 -5.76 4.55
N GLY A 68 14.25 -6.94 4.78
CA GLY A 68 15.69 -7.15 4.74
C GLY A 68 16.06 -8.61 5.00
N PRO A 69 17.36 -8.94 5.05
CA PRO A 69 17.82 -10.31 5.26
C PRO A 69 17.25 -10.93 6.54
N GLY A 70 16.41 -11.97 6.38
CA GLY A 70 15.79 -12.69 7.50
C GLY A 70 14.74 -11.88 8.27
N PHE A 71 14.29 -10.74 7.75
CA PHE A 71 13.30 -9.88 8.39
C PHE A 71 12.31 -9.34 7.36
N SER A 72 11.01 -9.58 7.58
CA SER A 72 9.94 -8.94 6.84
C SER A 72 8.85 -8.59 7.83
N TYR A 73 8.44 -7.34 7.83
CA TYR A 73 7.37 -6.82 8.64
C TYR A 73 6.43 -6.01 7.77
N ARG A 74 5.13 -6.30 7.87
CA ARG A 74 4.08 -5.54 7.18
C ARG A 74 2.94 -5.26 8.15
N GLN A 75 2.51 -4.01 8.21
CA GLN A 75 1.37 -3.57 9.01
C GLN A 75 0.48 -2.65 8.19
N THR A 76 -0.83 -2.88 8.26
CA THR A 76 -1.82 -1.96 7.69
C THR A 76 -2.54 -1.21 8.81
N GLY A 77 -2.95 0.02 8.52
CA GLY A 77 -3.60 0.88 9.50
C GLY A 77 -4.48 1.94 8.86
N THR A 78 -5.24 2.65 9.69
CA THR A 78 -5.99 3.82 9.24
C THR A 78 -5.02 4.93 8.80
N PRO A 79 -5.37 5.71 7.78
CA PRO A 79 -4.56 6.85 7.36
C PRO A 79 -4.26 7.80 8.52
N ILE A 80 -2.99 8.21 8.61
CA ILE A 80 -2.53 9.15 9.63
C ILE A 80 -2.62 10.57 9.04
N PRO A 81 -3.30 11.53 9.71
CA PRO A 81 -3.36 12.91 9.23
C PRO A 81 -1.97 13.54 9.11
N GLY A 82 -1.70 14.20 8.00
CA GLY A 82 -0.41 14.86 7.76
C GLY A 82 -0.28 15.47 6.37
N PRO A 83 0.89 16.07 6.05
CA PRO A 83 1.18 16.48 4.69
C PRO A 83 1.20 15.26 3.78
N TYR A 84 0.90 15.49 2.50
CA TYR A 84 1.10 14.48 1.47
C TYR A 84 2.56 14.00 1.45
N PHE A 85 2.78 12.68 1.37
CA PHE A 85 4.09 12.06 1.25
C PHE A 85 4.19 11.19 -0.01
N GLY A 86 5.41 10.81 -0.37
CA GLY A 86 5.69 9.92 -1.49
C GLY A 86 6.26 10.60 -2.74
N SER A 87 6.16 9.93 -3.89
CA SER A 87 6.92 10.23 -5.13
C SER A 87 6.88 11.67 -5.66
N ARG A 88 5.94 12.51 -5.20
CA ARG A 88 5.80 13.93 -5.60
C ARG A 88 5.87 14.90 -4.41
N SER A 89 6.23 14.41 -3.23
CA SER A 89 6.33 15.20 -2.01
C SER A 89 7.76 15.66 -1.74
N SER A 90 7.92 16.83 -1.14
CA SER A 90 9.17 17.28 -0.52
C SER A 90 9.30 16.83 0.95
N TYR A 91 8.29 16.16 1.49
CA TYR A 91 8.26 15.66 2.87
C TYR A 91 8.66 14.18 2.88
N SER A 92 9.72 13.88 3.63
CA SER A 92 10.13 12.51 3.96
C SER A 92 9.58 12.14 5.33
N VAL A 93 8.85 11.05 5.38
CA VAL A 93 8.25 10.50 6.61
C VAL A 93 9.02 9.31 7.14
N ILE A 94 9.98 8.76 6.38
CA ILE A 94 10.82 7.64 6.80
C ILE A 94 12.16 8.17 7.31
N HIS A 95 12.51 7.80 8.54
CA HIS A 95 13.74 8.22 9.21
C HIS A 95 14.41 7.02 9.87
N TRP A 96 15.55 6.60 9.34
CA TRP A 96 16.35 5.54 9.95
C TRP A 96 17.23 6.07 11.09
N GLU A 97 17.41 5.25 12.11
CA GLU A 97 18.47 5.49 13.08
C GLU A 97 19.85 5.34 12.42
N PRO A 98 20.88 6.11 12.83
CA PRO A 98 22.20 6.08 12.19
C PRO A 98 22.87 4.71 12.19
N ASP A 99 22.55 3.88 13.19
CA ASP A 99 23.08 2.52 13.35
C ASP A 99 22.25 1.45 12.63
N SER A 100 21.21 1.85 11.88
CA SER A 100 20.28 0.96 11.19
C SER A 100 19.54 -0.03 12.12
N SER A 101 19.45 0.25 13.43
CA SER A 101 18.78 -0.62 14.41
C SER A 101 17.27 -0.44 14.45
N ALA A 102 16.76 0.68 13.95
CA ALA A 102 15.34 0.99 13.92
C ALA A 102 15.01 2.00 12.83
N VAL A 103 13.74 2.00 12.42
CA VAL A 103 13.15 3.03 11.55
C VAL A 103 11.99 3.70 12.27
N ARG A 104 11.84 5.00 12.02
CA ARG A 104 10.73 5.82 12.46
C ARG A 104 9.93 6.31 11.26
N PHE A 105 8.61 6.15 11.35
CA PHE A 105 7.66 6.79 10.44
C PHE A 105 7.07 8.00 11.18
N VAL A 106 7.44 9.20 10.75
CA VAL A 106 7.14 10.46 11.43
C VAL A 106 6.06 11.22 10.66
N PHE A 107 4.89 11.35 11.26
CA PHE A 107 3.78 12.18 10.79
C PHE A 107 3.50 13.29 11.82
N PRO A 108 2.83 14.39 11.46
CA PRO A 108 2.58 15.50 12.39
C PRO A 108 1.85 15.11 13.68
N GLY A 109 1.01 14.07 13.65
CA GLY A 109 0.21 13.62 14.80
C GLY A 109 0.58 12.24 15.34
N ALA A 110 1.54 11.53 14.74
CA ALA A 110 1.91 10.19 15.18
C ALA A 110 3.34 9.85 14.76
N GLU A 111 4.01 9.07 15.61
CA GLU A 111 5.30 8.47 15.31
C GLU A 111 5.20 6.96 15.54
N LEU A 112 5.56 6.18 14.53
CA LEU A 112 5.68 4.73 14.64
C LEU A 112 7.15 4.38 14.60
N ARG A 113 7.62 3.59 15.58
CA ARG A 113 9.00 3.14 15.65
C ARG A 113 9.06 1.62 15.60
N PHE A 114 9.84 1.10 14.66
CA PHE A 114 10.06 -0.33 14.49
C PHE A 114 11.53 -0.64 14.68
N LYS A 115 11.83 -1.55 15.61
CA LYS A 115 13.18 -2.11 15.76
C LYS A 115 13.37 -3.20 14.71
N VAL A 116 14.53 -3.20 14.06
CA VAL A 116 14.95 -4.23 13.12
C VAL A 116 16.09 -5.02 13.73
N GLY A 117 16.12 -6.31 13.45
CA GLY A 117 17.12 -7.22 13.98
C GLY A 117 16.71 -8.66 13.77
N PRO A 118 17.61 -9.62 14.04
CA PRO A 118 17.27 -11.03 14.05
C PRO A 118 16.10 -11.23 15.02
N GLN A 119 15.02 -11.89 14.59
CA GLN A 119 14.02 -12.36 15.54
C GLN A 119 14.68 -13.44 16.39
N GLU A 120 14.99 -13.13 17.65
CA GLU A 120 15.23 -14.16 18.66
C GLU A 120 13.93 -14.96 18.78
N LYS A 121 13.98 -16.23 18.38
CA LYS A 121 12.89 -17.18 18.59
C LYS A 121 12.85 -17.64 20.03
#